data_AF-A0A964AJU2-F1
#
_entry.id   AF-A0A964AJU2-F1
#
_cell.length_a   1.000
_cell.length_b   1.000
_cell.length_c   1.000
_cell.angle_alpha   90.00
_cell.angle_beta   90.00
_cell.angle_gamma   90.00
#
_symmetry.space_group_name_H-M   'P 1'
#
loop_
_entity.id
_entity.type
_entity.pdbx_description
1 polymer ?
#
loop_
_entity_poly.entity_id
_entity_poly.type
_entity_poly.pdbx_seq_one_letter_code
_entity_poly.pdbx_strand_id
1 'polypeptide(L)'
;MTALLGGGGVAWLAAQGADSRIMVIKVSVVLGAWMVLGVLKVTDLAERGWMKVAVVFVFVGNMFSIWMRELTVYGVTLNVVAGLVMMATVALPRTVRVDQTPRRQVFYGLTLPWILLYTLWDINVLLIIKSIGSEARDGIFGGSGVAQILGTVLACRFRPERYLEARIHIMSLYILCASLEPISSRMLRTPGWNTPEVTLPLHVAALAVAIWVVVRSIRRALRGEAPQNPVELAIQRIRRS
;
A
#
# COMPACT_ATOMS: atom_id res chain seq x y z
N MET A 1 8.34 22.04 -24.71
CA MET A 1 7.35 21.14 -24.06
C MET A 1 7.91 20.60 -22.74
N THR A 2 8.55 21.46 -21.93
CA THR A 2 9.44 21.06 -20.81
C THR A 2 9.27 21.97 -19.58
N ALA A 3 8.24 22.79 -19.52
CA ALA A 3 8.06 23.81 -18.47
C ALA A 3 6.76 23.63 -17.64
N LEU A 4 6.24 22.41 -17.49
CA LEU A 4 5.01 22.14 -16.71
C LEU A 4 5.25 21.37 -15.39
N LEU A 5 6.50 21.11 -15.01
CA LEU A 5 6.81 20.32 -13.80
C LEU A 5 7.34 21.13 -12.61
N GLY A 6 7.46 22.47 -12.71
CA GLY A 6 8.21 23.26 -11.72
C GLY A 6 7.41 23.90 -10.58
N GLY A 7 6.07 23.91 -10.60
CA GLY A 7 5.30 24.59 -9.54
C GLY A 7 3.79 24.66 -9.76
N GLY A 8 3.33 24.53 -11.01
CA GLY A 8 1.91 24.60 -11.35
C GLY A 8 1.06 23.45 -10.79
N GLY A 9 1.60 22.23 -10.72
CA GLY A 9 0.85 21.07 -10.21
C GLY A 9 0.53 21.15 -8.71
N VAL A 10 1.45 21.69 -7.91
CA VAL A 10 1.26 21.85 -6.46
C VAL A 10 0.30 23.02 -6.17
N ALA A 11 0.40 24.11 -6.92
CA ALA A 11 -0.52 25.25 -6.81
C ALA A 11 -1.94 24.91 -7.28
N TRP A 12 -2.09 24.11 -8.35
CA TRP A 12 -3.39 23.64 -8.84
C TRP A 12 -4.08 22.68 -7.85
N LEU A 13 -3.30 21.79 -7.21
CA LEU A 13 -3.81 20.95 -6.14
C LEU A 13 -4.20 21.79 -4.92
N ALA A 14 -3.39 22.78 -4.50
CA ALA A 14 -3.72 23.63 -3.36
C ALA A 14 -5.06 24.41 -3.53
N ALA A 15 -5.48 24.70 -4.76
CA ALA A 15 -6.73 25.40 -5.07
C ALA A 15 -8.02 24.57 -4.88
N GLN A 16 -7.96 23.24 -4.74
CA GLN A 16 -9.14 22.35 -4.70
C GLN A 16 -9.62 21.91 -3.29
N GLY A 17 -9.19 22.59 -2.21
CA GLY A 17 -9.70 22.33 -0.85
C GLY A 17 -9.19 21.04 -0.17
N ALA A 18 -9.79 20.64 0.97
CA ALA A 18 -9.25 19.56 1.83
C ALA A 18 -9.07 18.19 1.15
N ASP A 19 -9.81 17.90 0.07
CA ASP A 19 -9.65 16.70 -0.76
C ASP A 19 -8.29 16.70 -1.51
N SER A 20 -7.69 17.87 -1.72
CA SER A 20 -6.41 18.02 -2.43
C SER A 20 -5.18 17.73 -1.59
N ARG A 21 -5.19 17.98 -0.27
CA ARG A 21 -4.06 17.65 0.62
C ARG A 21 -3.78 16.14 0.62
N ILE A 22 -4.84 15.34 0.55
CA ILE A 22 -4.75 13.87 0.51
C ILE A 22 -4.19 13.43 -0.84
N MET A 23 -4.63 14.07 -1.92
CA MET A 23 -4.10 13.80 -3.25
C MET A 23 -2.62 14.19 -3.35
N VAL A 24 -2.23 15.34 -2.77
CA VAL A 24 -0.82 15.76 -2.65
C VAL A 24 -0.01 14.74 -1.85
N ILE A 25 -0.50 14.28 -0.69
CA ILE A 25 0.19 13.24 0.10
C ILE A 25 0.34 11.95 -0.73
N LYS A 26 -0.73 11.49 -1.40
CA LYS A 26 -0.68 10.29 -2.25
C LYS A 26 0.28 10.45 -3.43
N VAL A 27 0.27 11.59 -4.11
CA VAL A 27 1.18 11.93 -5.21
C VAL A 27 2.62 11.95 -4.71
N SER A 28 2.90 12.65 -3.61
CA SER A 28 4.23 12.72 -3.01
C SER A 28 4.76 11.35 -2.59
N VAL A 29 3.90 10.49 -2.06
CA VAL A 29 4.25 9.10 -1.72
C VAL A 29 4.59 8.30 -2.97
N VAL A 30 3.74 8.34 -4.00
CA VAL A 30 3.96 7.56 -5.23
C VAL A 30 5.21 8.06 -5.95
N LEU A 31 5.42 9.37 -6.03
CA LEU A 31 6.64 9.98 -6.57
C LEU A 31 7.87 9.60 -5.74
N GLY A 32 7.79 9.67 -4.41
CA GLY A 32 8.85 9.24 -3.52
C GLY A 32 9.20 7.76 -3.71
N ALA A 33 8.20 6.89 -3.80
CA ALA A 33 8.39 5.47 -4.06
C ALA A 33 9.02 5.22 -5.44
N TRP A 34 8.62 5.97 -6.47
CA TRP A 34 9.25 5.95 -7.80
C TRP A 34 10.70 6.41 -7.77
N MET A 35 11.00 7.50 -7.06
CA MET A 35 12.35 8.02 -6.93
C MET A 35 13.24 6.99 -6.23
N VAL A 36 12.78 6.42 -5.12
CA VAL A 36 13.53 5.39 -4.39
C VAL A 36 13.74 4.15 -5.27
N LEU A 37 12.69 3.65 -5.94
CA LEU A 37 12.83 2.53 -6.87
C LEU A 37 13.76 2.85 -8.04
N GLY A 38 13.66 4.04 -8.61
CA GLY A 38 14.50 4.51 -9.71
C GLY A 38 15.96 4.55 -9.29
N VAL A 39 16.26 5.17 -8.15
CA VAL A 39 17.60 5.20 -7.56
C VAL A 39 18.14 3.80 -7.33
N LEU A 40 17.33 2.88 -6.78
CA LEU A 40 17.73 1.48 -6.59
C LEU A 40 18.07 0.76 -7.91
N LYS A 41 17.42 1.12 -9.01
CA LYS A 41 17.65 0.49 -10.32
C LYS A 41 18.84 1.06 -11.08
N VAL A 42 19.19 2.33 -10.86
CA VAL A 42 20.26 3.01 -11.62
C VAL A 42 21.56 3.20 -10.84
N THR A 43 21.55 2.92 -9.54
CA THR A 43 22.73 3.06 -8.67
C THR A 43 23.07 1.76 -7.95
N ASP A 44 24.30 1.65 -7.45
CA ASP A 44 24.72 0.53 -6.61
C ASP A 44 24.33 0.74 -5.13
N LEU A 45 23.56 1.79 -4.83
CA LEU A 45 23.05 2.04 -3.48
C LEU A 45 22.11 0.92 -2.99
N ALA A 46 21.54 0.15 -3.92
CA ALA A 46 20.75 -1.04 -3.62
C ALA A 46 21.51 -2.11 -2.83
N GLU A 47 22.84 -2.14 -2.94
CA GLU A 47 23.69 -3.08 -2.19
C GLU A 47 23.88 -2.62 -0.75
N ARG A 48 23.68 -1.32 -0.47
CA ARG A 48 23.86 -0.76 0.87
C ARG A 48 22.65 -1.08 1.75
N GLY A 49 22.90 -1.69 2.90
CA GLY A 49 21.86 -2.10 3.85
C GLY A 49 20.92 -0.97 4.27
N TRP A 50 21.43 0.26 4.41
CA TRP A 50 20.63 1.43 4.80
C TRP A 50 19.60 1.84 3.76
N MET A 51 19.86 1.64 2.46
CA MET A 51 18.90 1.99 1.41
C MET A 51 17.70 1.03 1.43
N LYS A 52 17.95 -0.25 1.72
CA LYS A 52 16.88 -1.24 1.93
C LYS A 52 16.01 -0.89 3.15
N VAL A 53 16.62 -0.34 4.21
CA VAL A 53 15.91 0.19 5.38
C VAL A 53 15.07 1.39 4.99
N ALA A 54 15.62 2.35 4.23
CA ALA A 54 14.90 3.52 3.78
C ALA A 54 13.65 3.16 2.96
N VAL A 55 13.73 2.13 2.11
CA VAL A 55 12.58 1.62 1.33
C VAL A 55 11.47 1.11 2.25
N VAL A 56 11.82 0.27 3.24
CA VAL A 56 10.85 -0.23 4.23
C VAL A 56 10.28 0.93 5.04
N PHE A 57 11.09 1.91 5.42
CA PHE A 57 10.65 3.07 6.17
C PHE A 57 9.68 3.96 5.39
N VAL A 58 9.96 4.24 4.12
CA VAL A 58 9.02 4.98 3.24
C VAL A 58 7.69 4.24 3.14
N PHE A 59 7.73 2.91 3.02
CA PHE A 59 6.54 2.09 2.92
C PHE A 59 5.72 2.08 4.22
N VAL A 60 6.37 1.85 5.36
CA VAL A 60 5.72 1.88 6.69
C VAL A 60 5.20 3.29 7.01
N GLY A 61 5.99 4.33 6.75
CA GLY A 61 5.59 5.72 6.96
C GLY A 61 4.35 6.09 6.13
N ASN A 62 4.24 5.57 4.91
CA ASN A 62 3.04 5.74 4.11
C ASN A 62 1.81 5.07 4.76
N MET A 63 1.94 3.80 5.15
CA MET A 63 0.87 3.09 5.84
C MET A 63 0.45 3.81 7.14
N PHE A 64 1.43 4.37 7.87
CA PHE A 64 1.20 5.07 9.14
C PHE A 64 0.41 6.37 8.96
N SER A 65 0.71 7.14 7.91
CA SER A 65 -0.03 8.36 7.59
C SER A 65 -1.52 8.10 7.32
N ILE A 66 -1.82 6.96 6.70
CA ILE A 66 -3.17 6.50 6.43
C ILE A 66 -3.85 6.08 7.74
N TRP A 67 -3.17 5.29 8.56
CA TRP A 67 -3.65 4.82 9.86
C TRP A 67 -4.01 5.94 10.84
N MET A 68 -3.11 6.92 11.03
CA MET A 68 -3.35 8.06 11.94
C MET A 68 -4.65 8.78 11.58
N ARG A 69 -4.92 8.92 10.29
CA ARG A 69 -6.15 9.52 9.81
C ARG A 69 -7.37 8.68 10.15
N GLU A 70 -7.32 7.36 9.96
CA GLU A 70 -8.45 6.48 10.31
C GLU A 70 -8.80 6.51 11.79
N LEU A 71 -7.79 6.46 12.66
CA LEU A 71 -7.98 6.55 14.11
C LEU A 71 -8.68 7.84 14.52
N THR A 72 -8.22 8.98 13.96
CA THR A 72 -8.73 10.29 14.36
C THR A 72 -10.16 10.56 13.90
N VAL A 73 -10.63 9.93 12.82
CA VAL A 73 -11.91 10.30 12.21
C VAL A 73 -12.99 9.20 12.37
N TYR A 74 -12.63 7.92 12.48
CA TYR A 74 -13.62 6.83 12.26
C TYR A 74 -13.74 5.76 13.34
N GLY A 75 -12.85 5.72 14.34
CA GLY A 75 -12.98 4.74 15.44
C GLY A 75 -12.97 3.27 15.01
N VAL A 76 -12.47 2.96 13.79
CA VAL A 76 -12.51 1.62 13.21
C VAL A 76 -11.36 0.77 13.74
N THR A 77 -11.53 0.26 14.97
CA THR A 77 -10.51 -0.50 15.69
C THR A 77 -10.04 -1.74 14.91
N LEU A 78 -10.92 -2.43 14.17
CA LEU A 78 -10.57 -3.65 13.43
C LEU A 78 -9.60 -3.38 12.27
N ASN A 79 -9.83 -2.32 11.49
CA ASN A 79 -8.96 -1.97 10.37
C ASN A 79 -7.62 -1.40 10.84
N VAL A 80 -7.65 -0.68 11.97
CA VAL A 80 -6.45 -0.25 12.69
C VAL A 80 -5.58 -1.44 13.11
N VAL A 81 -6.18 -2.44 13.76
CA VAL A 81 -5.45 -3.65 14.19
C VAL A 81 -4.84 -4.37 13.00
N ALA A 82 -5.60 -4.53 11.90
CA ALA A 82 -5.08 -5.12 10.67
C ALA A 82 -3.88 -4.33 10.10
N GLY A 83 -3.96 -2.99 10.10
CA GLY A 83 -2.87 -2.11 9.67
C GLY A 83 -1.61 -2.23 10.53
N LEU A 84 -1.76 -2.33 11.85
CA LEU A 84 -0.64 -2.55 12.77
C LEU A 84 0.02 -3.91 12.55
N VAL A 85 -0.78 -4.97 12.39
CA VAL A 85 -0.28 -6.30 12.05
C VAL A 85 0.51 -6.27 10.75
N MET A 86 0.01 -5.57 9.74
CA MET A 86 0.70 -5.42 8.48
C MET A 86 2.07 -4.75 8.61
N MET A 87 2.16 -3.65 9.37
CA MET A 87 3.43 -2.97 9.63
C MET A 87 4.39 -3.89 10.38
N ALA A 88 3.91 -4.60 11.41
CA ALA A 88 4.72 -5.54 12.16
C ALA A 88 5.23 -6.71 11.28
N THR A 89 4.45 -7.11 10.27
CA THR A 89 4.75 -8.24 9.39
C THR A 89 5.34 -7.83 8.04
N VAL A 90 5.70 -6.55 7.87
CA VAL A 90 6.39 -6.05 6.68
C VAL A 90 7.72 -6.78 6.48
N ALA A 91 8.12 -6.93 5.22
CA ALA A 91 9.38 -7.58 4.86
C ALA A 91 10.60 -6.90 5.53
N LEU A 92 11.52 -7.71 6.05
CA LEU A 92 12.81 -7.21 6.55
C LEU A 92 13.66 -6.60 5.42
N PRO A 93 14.47 -5.56 5.69
CA PRO A 93 15.37 -4.97 4.68
C PRO A 93 16.23 -5.99 3.94
N ARG A 94 16.73 -7.02 4.64
CA ARG A 94 17.57 -8.09 4.04
C ARG A 94 16.85 -8.96 3.01
N THR A 95 15.51 -8.96 2.99
CA THR A 95 14.72 -9.71 2.00
C THR A 95 14.44 -8.89 0.73
N VAL A 96 14.82 -7.60 0.73
CA VAL A 96 14.85 -6.76 -0.48
C VAL A 96 16.13 -7.07 -1.27
N ARG A 97 15.97 -7.41 -2.54
CA ARG A 97 17.08 -7.75 -3.46
C ARG A 97 16.94 -6.96 -4.74
N VAL A 98 18.05 -6.70 -5.41
CA VAL A 98 18.04 -6.11 -6.75
C VAL A 98 18.83 -7.04 -7.66
N ASP A 99 18.21 -7.44 -8.77
CA ASP A 99 18.84 -8.26 -9.78
C ASP A 99 19.94 -7.48 -10.49
N GLN A 100 21.05 -8.14 -10.82
CA GLN A 100 22.17 -7.51 -11.53
C GLN A 100 22.07 -7.67 -13.06
N THR A 101 20.91 -8.07 -13.56
CA THR A 101 20.66 -8.15 -15.00
C THR A 101 20.63 -6.76 -15.65
N PRO A 102 20.79 -6.65 -16.99
CA PRO A 102 20.78 -5.37 -17.71
C PRO A 102 19.52 -4.51 -17.50
N ARG A 103 18.44 -5.11 -16.98
CA ARG A 103 17.17 -4.44 -16.67
C ARG A 103 17.00 -4.12 -15.18
N ARG A 104 18.00 -4.40 -14.32
CA ARG A 104 18.04 -4.25 -12.84
C ARG A 104 16.66 -4.23 -12.18
N GLN A 105 16.19 -5.38 -11.69
CA GLN A 105 14.84 -5.52 -11.12
C GLN A 105 14.87 -5.55 -9.58
N VAL A 106 13.93 -4.85 -8.93
CA VAL A 106 13.82 -4.85 -7.47
C VAL A 106 12.83 -5.93 -7.04
N PHE A 107 13.29 -6.82 -6.17
CA PHE A 107 12.51 -7.89 -5.59
C PHE A 107 12.26 -7.64 -4.10
N TYR A 108 11.03 -7.84 -3.69
CA TYR A 108 10.62 -7.72 -2.30
C TYR A 108 10.30 -9.09 -1.73
N GLY A 109 10.78 -9.38 -0.52
CA GLY A 109 10.42 -10.60 0.21
C GLY A 109 8.99 -10.62 0.74
N LEU A 110 8.02 -10.03 0.01
CA LEU A 110 6.61 -10.06 0.38
C LEU A 110 6.03 -11.43 0.08
N THR A 111 5.14 -11.88 0.96
CA THR A 111 4.44 -13.14 0.80
C THR A 111 3.04 -12.90 0.24
N LEU A 112 2.49 -13.87 -0.49
CA LEU A 112 1.11 -13.80 -0.97
C LEU A 112 0.08 -13.51 0.15
N PRO A 113 0.16 -14.15 1.35
CA PRO A 113 -0.68 -13.77 2.48
C PRO A 113 -0.65 -12.28 2.83
N TRP A 114 0.56 -11.70 2.87
CA TRP A 114 0.74 -10.30 3.21
C TRP A 114 0.14 -9.39 2.12
N ILE A 115 0.27 -9.79 0.86
CA ILE A 115 -0.35 -9.09 -0.28
C ILE A 115 -1.88 -9.12 -0.19
N LEU A 116 -2.47 -10.25 0.16
CA LEU A 116 -3.91 -10.38 0.36
C LEU A 116 -4.39 -9.52 1.53
N LEU A 117 -3.65 -9.52 2.64
CA LEU A 117 -3.93 -8.66 3.78
C LEU A 117 -3.89 -7.18 3.38
N TYR A 118 -2.83 -6.75 2.70
CA TYR A 118 -2.69 -5.38 2.22
C TYR A 118 -3.80 -4.96 1.29
N THR A 119 -4.16 -5.86 0.38
CA THR A 119 -5.25 -5.68 -0.57
C THR A 119 -6.56 -5.44 0.16
N LEU A 120 -6.95 -6.31 1.08
CA LEU A 120 -8.21 -6.17 1.83
C LEU A 120 -8.20 -4.95 2.73
N TRP A 121 -7.09 -4.70 3.43
CA TRP A 121 -6.94 -3.52 4.28
C TRP A 121 -7.08 -2.23 3.47
N ASP A 122 -6.36 -2.11 2.36
CA ASP A 122 -6.38 -0.90 1.53
C ASP A 122 -7.74 -0.67 0.84
N ILE A 123 -8.47 -1.73 0.47
CA ILE A 123 -9.87 -1.59 0.04
C ILE A 123 -10.68 -0.93 1.15
N ASN A 124 -10.65 -1.50 2.36
CA ASN A 124 -11.41 -0.99 3.50
C ASN A 124 -11.07 0.47 3.81
N VAL A 125 -9.78 0.83 3.80
CA VAL A 125 -9.34 2.22 3.96
C VAL A 125 -9.98 3.15 2.92
N LEU A 126 -9.93 2.75 1.65
CA LEU A 126 -10.52 3.53 0.56
C LEU A 126 -12.04 3.66 0.72
N LEU A 127 -12.72 2.65 1.30
CA LEU A 127 -14.16 2.70 1.57
C LEU A 127 -14.49 3.70 2.67
N ILE A 128 -13.78 3.61 3.80
CA ILE A 128 -14.06 4.39 5.01
C ILE A 128 -13.71 5.87 4.78
N ILE A 129 -12.57 6.19 4.17
CA ILE A 129 -12.16 7.58 3.95
C ILE A 129 -13.12 8.35 3.04
N LYS A 130 -13.85 7.66 2.14
CA LYS A 130 -14.65 8.29 1.09
C LYS A 130 -16.15 8.24 1.32
N SER A 131 -16.66 7.42 2.24
CA SER A 131 -18.07 7.46 2.67
C SER A 131 -18.43 8.71 3.50
N ILE A 132 -17.44 9.48 3.98
CA ILE A 132 -17.64 10.68 4.82
C ILE A 132 -17.73 11.98 4.01
N GLY A 133 -17.32 11.96 2.72
CA GLY A 133 -17.09 13.18 1.95
C GLY A 133 -18.32 13.82 1.29
N SER A 134 -19.43 13.09 1.13
CA SER A 134 -20.74 13.64 0.75
C SER A 134 -21.78 12.51 0.82
N GLU A 135 -23.02 12.88 1.09
CA GLU A 135 -24.15 12.07 0.64
C GLU A 135 -23.92 11.69 -0.84
N ALA A 136 -23.97 10.40 -1.15
CA ALA A 136 -23.86 9.88 -2.51
C ALA A 136 -22.58 10.23 -3.32
N ARG A 137 -21.36 10.06 -2.78
CA ARG A 137 -20.24 9.67 -3.67
C ARG A 137 -20.39 8.20 -4.03
N ASP A 138 -21.27 7.98 -4.99
CA ASP A 138 -21.59 6.73 -5.67
C ASP A 138 -20.38 5.81 -5.88
N GLY A 139 -20.58 4.48 -5.84
CA GLY A 139 -19.57 3.40 -5.83
C GLY A 139 -18.48 3.37 -6.91
N ILE A 140 -18.30 4.44 -7.68
CA ILE A 140 -17.14 4.81 -8.49
C ILE A 140 -15.81 4.45 -7.81
N PHE A 141 -15.69 4.73 -6.51
CA PHE A 141 -14.44 4.49 -5.78
C PHE A 141 -14.23 3.01 -5.40
N GLY A 142 -15.30 2.24 -5.21
CA GLY A 142 -15.22 0.78 -5.04
C GLY A 142 -14.61 0.11 -6.26
N GLY A 143 -15.12 0.46 -7.45
CA GLY A 143 -14.54 0.02 -8.73
C GLY A 143 -13.10 0.46 -8.91
N SER A 144 -12.74 1.67 -8.46
CA SER A 144 -11.36 2.17 -8.55
C SER A 144 -10.38 1.44 -7.62
N GLY A 145 -10.81 1.07 -6.42
CA GLY A 145 -10.02 0.27 -5.48
C GLY A 145 -9.80 -1.14 -6.01
N VAL A 146 -10.88 -1.76 -6.53
CA VAL A 146 -10.79 -3.07 -7.20
C VAL A 146 -9.86 -3.00 -8.41
N ALA A 147 -9.96 -1.97 -9.26
CA ALA A 147 -9.08 -1.83 -10.43
C ALA A 147 -7.62 -1.61 -10.05
N GLN A 148 -7.34 -0.81 -9.03
CA GLN A 148 -5.97 -0.60 -8.53
C GLN A 148 -5.35 -1.89 -8.02
N ILE A 149 -6.14 -2.71 -7.35
CA ILE A 149 -5.67 -3.91 -6.68
C ILE A 149 -5.61 -5.10 -7.64
N LEU A 150 -6.68 -5.36 -8.37
CA LEU A 150 -6.74 -6.41 -9.38
C LEU A 150 -5.74 -6.11 -10.50
N GLY A 151 -5.66 -4.84 -10.93
CA GLY A 151 -4.63 -4.39 -11.88
C GLY A 151 -3.22 -4.65 -11.37
N THR A 152 -2.96 -4.44 -10.07
CA THR A 152 -1.66 -4.76 -9.47
C THR A 152 -1.38 -6.27 -9.46
N VAL A 153 -2.35 -7.09 -9.08
CA VAL A 153 -2.21 -8.56 -9.07
C VAL A 153 -1.98 -9.12 -10.47
N LEU A 154 -2.71 -8.60 -11.47
CA LEU A 154 -2.55 -8.98 -12.87
C LEU A 154 -1.20 -8.50 -13.43
N ALA A 155 -0.81 -7.25 -13.13
CA ALA A 155 0.48 -6.69 -13.58
C ALA A 155 1.68 -7.43 -12.97
N CYS A 156 1.58 -7.91 -11.72
CA CYS A 156 2.63 -8.72 -11.12
C CYS A 156 2.62 -10.19 -11.59
N ARG A 157 1.63 -10.63 -12.37
CA ARG A 157 1.48 -12.03 -12.85
C ARG A 157 1.59 -13.06 -11.73
N PHE A 158 0.98 -12.77 -10.58
CA PHE A 158 1.08 -13.60 -9.37
C PHE A 158 2.51 -13.84 -8.87
N ARG A 159 3.44 -12.92 -9.15
CA ARG A 159 4.80 -12.91 -8.57
C ARG A 159 4.82 -11.95 -7.37
N PRO A 160 4.69 -12.45 -6.12
CA PRO A 160 4.64 -11.62 -4.93
C PRO A 160 5.80 -10.63 -4.81
N GLU A 161 6.97 -11.05 -5.28
CA GLU A 161 8.20 -10.29 -5.23
C GLU A 161 8.20 -9.03 -6.09
N ARG A 162 7.27 -8.94 -7.07
CA ARG A 162 7.09 -7.77 -7.95
C ARG A 162 5.87 -6.92 -7.58
N TYR A 163 5.13 -7.29 -6.54
CA TYR A 163 3.85 -6.68 -6.22
C TYR A 163 3.97 -5.17 -5.97
N LEU A 164 4.99 -4.71 -5.24
CA LEU A 164 5.15 -3.28 -4.94
C LEU A 164 5.47 -2.45 -6.20
N GLU A 165 6.32 -2.97 -7.08
CA GLU A 165 6.62 -2.33 -8.35
C GLU A 165 5.35 -2.22 -9.21
N ALA A 166 4.62 -3.34 -9.37
CA ALA A 166 3.34 -3.35 -10.08
C ALA A 166 2.34 -2.34 -9.48
N ARG A 167 2.30 -2.25 -8.15
CA ARG A 167 1.39 -1.36 -7.44
C ARG A 167 1.72 0.10 -7.67
N ILE A 168 3.00 0.46 -7.65
CA ILE A 168 3.46 1.82 -7.91
C ILE A 168 3.10 2.22 -9.35
N HIS A 169 3.27 1.33 -10.33
CA HIS A 169 2.85 1.58 -11.71
C HIS A 169 1.35 1.80 -11.84
N ILE A 170 0.53 0.91 -11.27
CA ILE A 170 -0.93 1.01 -11.34
C ILE A 170 -1.44 2.26 -10.58
N MET A 171 -0.89 2.57 -9.41
CA MET A 171 -1.20 3.80 -8.67
C MET A 171 -0.83 5.06 -9.45
N SER A 172 0.27 5.04 -10.19
CA SER A 172 0.69 6.18 -11.01
C SER A 172 -0.25 6.41 -12.19
N LEU A 173 -0.66 5.33 -12.85
CA LEU A 173 -1.68 5.40 -13.90
C LEU A 173 -2.99 5.93 -13.33
N TYR A 174 -3.40 5.46 -12.15
CA TYR A 174 -4.59 5.97 -11.47
C TYR A 174 -4.49 7.47 -11.18
N ILE A 175 -3.37 7.93 -10.62
CA ILE A 175 -3.14 9.36 -10.34
C ILE A 175 -3.16 10.20 -11.62
N LEU A 176 -2.52 9.71 -12.69
CA LEU A 176 -2.52 10.38 -13.98
C LEU A 176 -3.94 10.52 -14.52
N CYS A 177 -4.71 9.41 -14.55
CA CYS A 177 -6.11 9.43 -14.95
C CYS A 177 -6.94 10.38 -14.08
N ALA A 178 -6.71 10.40 -12.76
CA ALA A 178 -7.38 11.31 -11.82
C ALA A 178 -7.08 12.78 -12.06
N SER A 179 -5.89 13.08 -12.60
CA SER A 179 -5.43 14.45 -12.84
C SER A 179 -5.90 14.99 -14.18
N LEU A 180 -6.19 14.11 -15.16
CA LEU A 180 -6.63 14.49 -16.49
C LEU A 180 -8.13 14.79 -16.57
N GLU A 181 -8.96 14.12 -15.78
CA GLU A 181 -10.41 14.40 -15.70
C GLU A 181 -10.96 13.88 -14.37
N PRO A 182 -12.01 14.50 -13.79
CA PRO A 182 -12.65 13.96 -12.58
C PRO A 182 -13.12 12.53 -12.83
N ILE A 183 -12.51 11.57 -12.12
CA ILE A 183 -12.81 10.13 -12.19
C ILE A 183 -14.32 9.85 -12.04
N SER A 184 -15.02 10.71 -11.32
CA SER A 184 -16.47 10.69 -11.12
C SER A 184 -17.30 10.71 -12.42
N SER A 185 -16.74 11.15 -13.54
CA SER A 185 -17.43 11.21 -14.84
C SER A 185 -17.35 9.91 -15.65
N ARG A 186 -16.39 9.02 -15.36
CA ARG A 186 -16.06 7.85 -16.20
C ARG A 186 -16.34 6.50 -15.56
N MET A 187 -16.70 6.44 -14.28
CA MET A 187 -16.87 5.19 -13.56
C MET A 187 -18.35 4.89 -13.29
N LEU A 188 -18.71 3.61 -13.40
CA LEU A 188 -20.03 3.13 -13.02
C LEU A 188 -20.28 3.39 -11.53
N ARG A 189 -21.41 4.04 -11.27
CA ARG A 189 -21.93 4.28 -9.93
C ARG A 189 -22.50 2.97 -9.39
N THR A 190 -22.01 2.51 -8.25
CA THR A 190 -22.55 1.33 -7.55
C THR A 190 -23.20 1.76 -6.24
N PRO A 191 -24.53 1.96 -6.21
CA PRO A 191 -25.25 2.30 -4.99
C PRO A 191 -25.08 1.21 -3.92
N GLY A 192 -25.12 1.58 -2.64
CA GLY A 192 -25.09 0.62 -1.53
C GLY A 192 -23.73 -0.05 -1.27
N TRP A 193 -22.65 0.37 -1.94
CA TRP A 193 -21.32 -0.23 -1.77
C TRP A 193 -20.65 0.10 -0.42
N ASN A 194 -21.08 1.16 0.27
CA ASN A 194 -20.52 1.61 1.55
C ASN A 194 -21.41 1.26 2.75
N THR A 195 -22.36 0.34 2.60
CA THR A 195 -23.27 -0.01 3.70
C THR A 195 -22.59 -0.93 4.72
N PRO A 196 -23.10 -1.01 5.96
CA PRO A 196 -22.59 -1.93 6.97
C PRO A 196 -22.55 -3.39 6.48
N GLU A 197 -23.50 -3.81 5.65
CA GLU A 197 -23.59 -5.19 5.13
C GLU A 197 -22.43 -5.53 4.18
N VAL A 198 -21.85 -4.54 3.50
CA VAL A 198 -20.66 -4.73 2.64
C VAL A 198 -19.38 -4.51 3.43
N THR A 199 -19.33 -3.45 4.24
CA THR A 199 -18.12 -3.03 4.93
C THR A 199 -17.74 -3.93 6.10
N LEU A 200 -18.68 -4.38 6.92
CA LEU A 200 -18.40 -5.23 8.08
C LEU A 200 -17.76 -6.57 7.68
N PRO A 201 -18.28 -7.33 6.68
CA PRO A 201 -17.61 -8.54 6.21
C PRO A 201 -16.19 -8.28 5.70
N LEU A 202 -15.94 -7.15 5.05
CA LEU A 202 -14.60 -6.78 4.58
C LEU A 202 -13.64 -6.48 5.73
N HIS A 203 -14.11 -5.88 6.83
CA HIS A 203 -13.31 -5.64 8.03
C HIS A 203 -12.96 -6.96 8.73
N VAL A 204 -13.96 -7.84 8.88
CA VAL A 204 -13.78 -9.18 9.44
C VAL A 204 -12.82 -10.00 8.58
N ALA A 205 -12.94 -9.94 7.26
CA ALA A 205 -12.04 -10.60 6.33
C ALA A 205 -10.60 -10.07 6.47
N ALA A 206 -10.41 -8.75 6.52
CA ALA A 206 -9.08 -8.16 6.73
C ALA A 206 -8.45 -8.63 8.06
N LEU A 207 -9.23 -8.62 9.16
CA LEU A 207 -8.77 -9.11 10.45
C LEU A 207 -8.45 -10.61 10.43
N ALA A 208 -9.30 -11.43 9.81
CA ALA A 208 -9.08 -12.86 9.70
C ALA A 208 -7.79 -13.18 8.95
N VAL A 209 -7.52 -12.46 7.86
CA VAL A 209 -6.26 -12.58 7.12
C VAL A 209 -5.09 -12.08 7.96
N ALA A 210 -5.26 -11.01 8.76
CA ALA A 210 -4.23 -10.52 9.67
C ALA A 210 -3.83 -11.57 10.71
N ILE A 211 -4.83 -12.17 11.37
CA ILE A 211 -4.62 -13.27 12.33
C ILE A 211 -3.91 -14.44 11.65
N TRP A 212 -4.35 -14.81 10.44
CA TRP A 212 -3.72 -15.90 9.69
C TRP A 212 -2.25 -15.61 9.35
N VAL A 213 -1.91 -14.38 8.94
CA VAL A 213 -0.52 -13.95 8.68
C VAL A 213 0.32 -14.07 9.95
N VAL A 214 -0.19 -13.60 11.10
CA VAL A 214 0.51 -13.71 12.39
C VAL A 214 0.73 -15.17 12.78
N VAL A 215 -0.31 -16.01 12.73
CA VAL A 215 -0.22 -17.44 13.05
C VAL A 215 0.78 -18.13 12.13
N ARG A 216 0.77 -17.81 10.83
CA ARG A 216 1.74 -18.33 9.87
C ARG A 216 3.17 -17.91 10.24
N SER A 217 3.40 -16.64 10.56
CA SER A 217 4.72 -16.15 10.98
C SER A 217 5.20 -16.82 12.27
N ILE A 218 4.34 -16.99 13.28
CA ILE A 218 4.67 -17.73 14.50
C ILE A 218 5.08 -19.17 14.14
N ARG A 219 4.27 -19.89 13.36
CA ARG A 219 4.56 -21.29 12.97
C ARG A 219 5.91 -21.41 12.24
N ARG A 220 6.22 -20.51 11.32
CA ARG A 220 7.51 -20.49 10.61
C ARG A 220 8.68 -20.22 11.54
N ALA A 221 8.54 -19.25 12.43
CA ALA A 221 9.55 -18.92 13.43
C ALA A 221 9.83 -20.13 14.35
N LEU A 222 8.80 -20.84 14.79
CA LEU A 222 8.91 -22.05 15.62
C LEU A 222 9.57 -23.21 14.88
N ARG A 223 9.37 -23.33 13.57
CA ARG A 223 10.05 -24.31 12.70
C ARG A 223 11.53 -23.97 12.44
N GLY A 224 12.01 -22.80 12.87
CA GLY A 224 13.39 -22.37 12.65
C GLY A 224 13.69 -21.92 11.23
N GLU A 225 12.67 -21.60 10.43
CA GLU A 225 12.87 -21.05 9.08
C GLU A 225 13.55 -19.68 9.13
N ALA A 226 14.26 -19.29 8.06
CA ALA A 226 14.92 -17.98 8.02
C ALA A 226 13.89 -16.82 8.12
N PRO A 227 14.03 -15.88 9.08
CA PRO A 227 13.02 -14.86 9.31
C PRO A 227 12.83 -13.93 8.11
N GLN A 228 11.59 -13.66 7.75
CA GLN A 228 11.22 -12.79 6.64
C GLN A 228 10.67 -11.43 7.09
N ASN A 229 10.19 -11.32 8.32
CA ASN A 229 9.64 -10.10 8.91
C ASN A 229 10.13 -9.88 10.38
N PRO A 230 9.90 -8.69 10.95
CA PRO A 230 10.27 -8.37 12.33
C PRO A 230 9.67 -9.30 13.40
N VAL A 231 8.40 -9.73 13.24
CA VAL A 231 7.73 -10.65 14.19
C VAL A 231 8.48 -11.98 14.28
N GLU A 232 8.78 -12.59 13.14
CA GLU A 232 9.53 -13.85 13.08
C GLU A 232 10.92 -13.72 13.71
N LEU A 233 11.60 -12.60 13.48
CA LEU A 233 12.91 -12.31 14.06
C LEU A 233 12.84 -12.17 15.59
N ALA A 234 11.83 -11.48 16.12
CA ALA A 234 11.64 -11.29 17.56
C ALA A 234 11.40 -12.63 18.28
N ILE A 235 10.49 -13.47 17.74
CA ILE A 235 10.19 -14.79 18.30
C ILE A 235 11.46 -15.66 18.37
N GLN A 236 12.28 -15.65 17.32
CA GLN A 236 13.51 -16.43 17.30
C GLN A 236 14.57 -15.92 18.27
N ARG A 237 14.64 -14.61 18.53
CA ARG A 237 15.54 -14.04 19.54
C ARG A 237 15.15 -14.47 20.95
N ILE A 238 13.85 -14.41 21.27
CA ILE A 238 13.32 -14.83 22.56
C ILE A 238 13.65 -16.31 22.83
N ARG A 239 13.52 -17.19 21.84
CA ARG A 239 13.81 -18.62 21.99
C ARG A 239 15.30 -18.94 22.22
N ARG A 240 16.21 -18.04 21.85
CA ARG A 240 17.66 -18.23 21.99
C ARG A 240 18.22 -17.64 23.29
N SER A 241 17.41 -16.89 24.03
CA SER A 241 17.77 -16.27 25.31
C SER A 241 17.40 -17.22 26.44
#